data_AF-A0A3M2D1E9-F1
#
_entry.id   AF-A0A3M2D1E9-F1
#
_cell.length_a   1.000
_cell.length_b   1.000
_cell.length_c   1.000
_cell.angle_alpha   90.00
_cell.angle_beta   90.00
_cell.angle_gamma   90.00
#
_symmetry.space_group_name_H-M   'P 1'
#
loop_
_entity.id
_entity.type
_entity.pdbx_description
1 polymer ?
#
loop_
_entity_poly.entity_id
_entity_poly.type
_entity_poly.pdbx_seq_one_letter_code
_entity_poly.pdbx_strand_id
1 'polypeptide(L)'
;MSQKTTQPKNQILYGPPGTGKTYATRKLAVEICDGNASVDRNEVKKRYDELYELGRIRFVTFHQSFSYEDFVEGIRPLMSDSESGNLRYAVEDGIFKRICTAASRSGREFSQLRYDKDLKDRKYFKMSNGGRQDPDVDEYCLENDIIALGWGGDIDYSKYDTISSQKQKGLEEIRKIWADHGYDPESKYEIEAVWYFKDYMQEGDIVIVGDGLPRIKAIGEVIGPYEYSDNPELGHYHHIRRVNWLHTDLDLDAHNLVGKQLARRTIYSFDYGRINFDLLERLIRIAGNVDANTPYVLIIDEINRANISKVFGELITLIEDDKRLGAEEEIKVRLPYSREDFGVPSNLYIIGTMNTADRSIAMLDTALRRRFTFREIMPDPSLLSDNVGGINLRAMLAGMNHRIEILYDRDHTIGHAYLMGVKSLDDLADRFENKIIPLLQEYFFDDWERILKVLADEQKPEDLQFVHKIEKDGVRYELNPGVFRKPQAYIGIYASLEAEQKAGDEE
;
A
#
# COMPACT_ATOMS: atom_id res chain seq x y z
N MET A 1 -2.18 33.98 -1.03
CA MET A 1 -1.25 32.84 -1.15
C MET A 1 -1.47 31.98 0.08
N SER A 2 -2.18 30.86 -0.05
CA SER A 2 -2.30 29.89 1.04
C SER A 2 -0.92 29.29 1.26
N GLN A 3 -0.35 29.43 2.45
CA GLN A 3 0.90 28.76 2.81
C GLN A 3 0.64 27.25 2.70
N LYS A 4 1.12 26.61 1.63
CA LYS A 4 1.22 25.14 1.57
C LYS A 4 2.14 24.74 2.71
N THR A 5 1.58 24.30 3.83
CA THR A 5 2.32 23.62 4.89
C THR A 5 2.96 22.38 4.27
N THR A 6 4.27 22.44 4.03
CA THR A 6 5.03 21.32 3.47
C THR A 6 5.09 20.22 4.51
N GLN A 7 4.31 19.16 4.30
CA GLN A 7 4.37 17.95 5.12
C GLN A 7 5.80 17.37 5.07
N PRO A 8 6.37 16.88 6.18
CA PRO A 8 7.67 16.20 6.16
C PRO A 8 7.62 14.96 5.27
N LYS A 9 8.69 14.68 4.53
CA LYS A 9 8.75 13.54 3.60
C LYS A 9 8.75 12.20 4.32
N ASN A 10 9.40 12.11 5.46
CA ASN A 10 9.48 10.90 6.28
C ASN A 10 8.88 11.17 7.66
N GLN A 11 7.85 10.41 8.04
CA GLN A 11 7.14 10.59 9.29
C GLN A 11 6.89 9.25 9.98
N ILE A 12 6.93 9.21 11.31
CA ILE A 12 6.50 8.07 12.11
C ILE A 12 5.39 8.52 13.05
N LEU A 13 4.19 7.94 12.88
CA LEU A 13 3.09 8.09 13.81
C LEU A 13 3.22 7.04 14.91
N TYR A 14 3.51 7.47 16.14
CA TYR A 14 3.75 6.56 17.25
C TYR A 14 2.82 6.82 18.43
N GLY A 15 2.63 5.81 19.27
CA GLY A 15 1.91 5.94 20.53
C GLY A 15 1.26 4.63 20.96
N PRO A 16 0.47 4.67 22.04
CA PRO A 16 -0.20 3.51 22.61
C PRO A 16 -1.16 2.82 21.61
N PRO A 17 -1.52 1.54 21.83
CA PRO A 17 -2.49 0.85 20.99
C PRO A 17 -3.88 1.50 21.08
N GLY A 18 -4.64 1.44 19.98
CA GLY A 18 -6.02 1.95 19.96
C GLY A 18 -6.17 3.48 19.95
N THR A 19 -5.11 4.25 19.69
CA THR A 19 -5.17 5.73 19.60
C THR A 19 -5.56 6.25 18.21
N GLY A 20 -5.98 5.38 17.29
CA GLY A 20 -6.44 5.78 15.97
C GLY A 20 -5.33 6.03 14.93
N LYS A 21 -4.10 5.55 15.19
CA LYS A 21 -2.96 5.66 14.25
C LYS A 21 -3.32 5.26 12.81
N THR A 22 -3.98 4.11 12.61
CA THR A 22 -4.41 3.66 11.27
C THR A 22 -5.29 4.68 10.55
N TYR A 23 -6.20 5.36 11.26
CA TYR A 23 -7.03 6.41 10.67
C TYR A 23 -6.21 7.66 10.40
N ALA A 24 -5.36 8.08 11.34
CA ALA A 24 -4.47 9.22 11.19
C ALA A 24 -3.53 9.05 9.97
N THR A 25 -2.96 7.86 9.77
CA THR A 25 -2.12 7.52 8.63
C THR A 25 -2.87 7.67 7.31
N ARG A 26 -4.10 7.13 7.20
CA ARG A 26 -4.90 7.27 5.97
C ARG A 26 -5.24 8.73 5.67
N LYS A 27 -5.64 9.49 6.70
CA LYS A 27 -5.94 10.91 6.57
C LYS A 27 -4.72 11.71 6.11
N LEU A 28 -3.57 11.46 6.72
CA LEU A 28 -2.30 12.11 6.36
C LEU A 28 -1.88 11.76 4.93
N ALA A 29 -2.03 10.51 4.50
CA ALA A 29 -1.71 10.10 3.13
C ALA A 29 -2.58 10.83 2.09
N VAL A 30 -3.89 10.94 2.34
CA VAL A 30 -4.80 11.73 1.50
C VAL A 30 -4.41 13.21 1.51
N GLU A 31 -4.12 13.77 2.69
CA GLU A 31 -3.69 15.15 2.84
C GLU A 31 -2.40 15.47 2.07
N ILE A 32 -1.44 14.55 2.06
CA ILE A 32 -0.22 14.66 1.26
C ILE A 32 -0.55 14.61 -0.24
N CYS A 33 -1.35 13.63 -0.68
CA CYS A 33 -1.63 13.44 -2.11
C CYS A 33 -2.50 14.54 -2.73
N ASP A 34 -3.46 15.09 -1.98
CA ASP A 34 -4.46 16.04 -2.48
C ASP A 34 -4.28 17.46 -1.90
N GLY A 35 -3.40 17.66 -0.93
CA GLY A 35 -3.16 18.93 -0.23
C GLY A 35 -4.18 19.26 0.87
N ASN A 36 -5.21 18.42 1.04
CA ASN A 36 -6.17 18.46 2.13
C ASN A 36 -6.82 17.08 2.30
N ALA A 37 -7.53 16.88 3.41
CA ALA A 37 -8.34 15.69 3.63
C ALA A 37 -9.68 16.09 4.25
N SER A 38 -10.75 15.38 3.88
CA SER A 38 -12.08 15.60 4.46
C SER A 38 -12.07 15.38 5.98
N VAL A 39 -13.01 16.04 6.65
CA VAL A 39 -13.31 15.79 8.06
C VAL A 39 -14.08 14.48 8.22
N ASP A 40 -14.85 14.08 7.19
CA ASP A 40 -15.60 12.82 7.20
C ASP A 40 -14.66 11.62 6.96
N ARG A 41 -14.65 10.70 7.93
CA ARG A 41 -13.85 9.47 7.89
C ARG A 41 -14.19 8.55 6.71
N ASN A 42 -15.45 8.51 6.27
CA ASN A 42 -15.87 7.67 5.15
C ASN A 42 -15.37 8.24 3.82
N GLU A 43 -15.40 9.57 3.66
CA GLU A 43 -14.84 10.24 2.48
C GLU A 43 -13.33 10.08 2.41
N VAL A 44 -12.62 10.24 3.53
CA VAL A 44 -11.17 9.96 3.62
C VAL A 44 -10.87 8.53 3.22
N LYS A 45 -11.63 7.55 3.73
CA LYS A 45 -11.42 6.14 3.37
C LYS A 45 -11.63 5.91 1.87
N LYS A 46 -12.74 6.41 1.31
CA LYS A 46 -13.02 6.28 -0.12
C LYS A 46 -11.91 6.87 -0.96
N ARG A 47 -11.44 8.08 -0.61
CA ARG A 47 -10.36 8.75 -1.35
C ARG A 47 -9.02 8.03 -1.21
N TYR A 48 -8.72 7.51 -0.02
CA TYR A 48 -7.56 6.66 0.21
C TYR A 48 -7.59 5.41 -0.68
N ASP A 49 -8.73 4.72 -0.74
CA ASP A 49 -8.91 3.51 -1.55
C ASP A 49 -8.70 3.84 -3.05
N GLU A 50 -9.25 4.96 -3.54
CA GLU A 50 -8.99 5.44 -4.91
C GLU A 50 -7.49 5.70 -5.18
N LEU A 51 -6.79 6.38 -4.27
CA LEU A 51 -5.35 6.66 -4.42
C LEU A 51 -4.50 5.39 -4.35
N TYR A 52 -4.93 4.39 -3.59
CA TYR A 52 -4.29 3.08 -3.52
C TYR A 52 -4.44 2.32 -4.86
N GLU A 53 -5.65 2.27 -5.42
CA GLU A 53 -5.90 1.64 -6.73
C GLU A 53 -5.07 2.29 -7.85
N LEU A 54 -4.87 3.61 -7.76
CA LEU A 54 -4.05 4.41 -8.69
C LEU A 54 -2.54 4.23 -8.54
N GLY A 55 -2.05 3.41 -7.61
CA GLY A 55 -0.61 3.27 -7.39
C GLY A 55 0.05 4.41 -6.62
N ARG A 56 -0.72 5.44 -6.22
CA ARG A 56 -0.18 6.62 -5.52
C ARG A 56 0.05 6.36 -4.05
N ILE A 57 -0.66 5.40 -3.45
CA ILE A 57 -0.44 4.95 -2.08
C ILE A 57 -0.13 3.46 -2.08
N ARG A 58 0.94 3.05 -1.40
CA ARG A 58 1.23 1.65 -1.11
C ARG A 58 1.29 1.42 0.40
N PHE A 59 0.94 0.22 0.82
CA PHE A 59 0.89 -0.17 2.23
C PHE A 59 1.63 -1.49 2.42
N VAL A 60 2.49 -1.55 3.43
CA VAL A 60 3.18 -2.76 3.87
C VAL A 60 3.19 -2.81 5.38
N THR A 61 3.15 -4.02 5.95
CA THR A 61 3.33 -4.24 7.40
C THR A 61 4.64 -4.96 7.63
N PHE A 62 5.49 -4.42 8.50
CA PHE A 62 6.74 -5.05 8.86
C PHE A 62 6.54 -6.15 9.91
N HIS A 63 7.30 -7.23 9.75
CA HIS A 63 7.36 -8.35 10.68
C HIS A 63 8.80 -8.84 10.84
N GLN A 64 9.07 -9.67 11.83
CA GLN A 64 10.45 -10.08 12.19
C GLN A 64 11.24 -10.72 11.03
N SER A 65 10.55 -11.45 10.15
CA SER A 65 11.16 -12.08 8.96
C SER A 65 11.21 -11.18 7.72
N PHE A 66 10.74 -9.92 7.80
CA PHE A 66 10.68 -9.03 6.65
C PHE A 66 12.09 -8.57 6.29
N SER A 67 12.44 -8.65 5.01
CA SER A 67 13.82 -8.56 4.54
C SER A 67 14.03 -7.51 3.45
N TYR A 68 15.28 -7.29 3.06
CA TYR A 68 15.62 -6.42 1.92
C TYR A 68 14.97 -6.95 0.64
N GLU A 69 14.96 -8.27 0.49
CA GLU A 69 14.44 -8.99 -0.67
C GLU A 69 12.92 -8.88 -0.85
N ASP A 70 12.20 -8.49 0.20
CA ASP A 70 10.75 -8.21 0.13
C ASP A 70 10.47 -6.72 -0.11
N PHE A 71 11.42 -5.85 0.29
CA PHE A 71 11.23 -4.41 0.32
C PHE A 71 11.79 -3.71 -0.90
N VAL A 72 13.00 -4.08 -1.34
CA VAL A 72 13.74 -3.42 -2.41
C VAL A 72 13.77 -4.28 -3.66
N GLU A 73 14.48 -5.40 -3.63
CA GLU A 73 14.57 -6.35 -4.74
C GLU A 73 15.09 -7.69 -4.24
N GLY A 74 14.58 -8.79 -4.77
CA GLY A 74 14.94 -10.14 -4.34
C GLY A 74 14.91 -11.16 -5.46
N ILE A 75 15.78 -12.17 -5.37
CA ILE A 75 15.79 -13.25 -6.35
C ILE A 75 14.65 -14.23 -6.04
N ARG A 76 13.76 -14.46 -7.01
CA ARG A 76 12.62 -15.39 -6.89
C ARG A 76 12.70 -16.50 -7.96
N PRO A 77 12.34 -17.74 -7.60
CA PRO A 77 12.28 -18.84 -8.57
C PRO A 77 11.08 -18.66 -9.51
N LEU A 78 11.31 -18.85 -10.81
CA LEU A 78 10.25 -18.91 -11.81
C LEU A 78 9.68 -20.33 -11.88
N MET A 79 8.37 -20.45 -11.70
CA MET A 79 7.67 -21.72 -11.89
C MET A 79 7.42 -21.94 -13.38
N SER A 80 8.13 -22.88 -13.99
CA SER A 80 7.85 -23.32 -15.37
C SER A 80 6.78 -24.41 -15.36
N ASP A 81 5.73 -24.24 -16.18
CA ASP A 81 4.67 -25.26 -16.37
C ASP A 81 5.14 -26.50 -17.17
N SER A 82 6.39 -26.53 -17.62
CA SER A 82 6.98 -27.63 -18.40
C SER A 82 7.63 -28.69 -17.51
N GLU A 83 7.30 -29.98 -17.73
CA GLU A 83 7.88 -31.15 -17.04
C GLU A 83 9.42 -31.28 -17.18
N SER A 84 10.03 -30.49 -18.07
CA SER A 84 11.49 -30.39 -18.26
C SER A 84 12.06 -29.27 -17.35
N GLY A 85 12.02 -29.51 -16.05
CA GLY A 85 12.28 -28.51 -15.01
C GLY A 85 13.73 -28.02 -14.91
N ASN A 86 14.04 -26.92 -15.60
CA ASN A 86 15.17 -26.07 -15.25
C ASN A 86 14.66 -24.93 -14.36
N LEU A 87 15.09 -24.91 -13.09
CA LEU A 87 14.80 -23.82 -12.16
C LEU A 87 15.49 -22.53 -12.65
N ARG A 88 14.71 -21.56 -13.10
CA ARG A 88 15.19 -20.21 -13.43
C ARG A 88 14.92 -19.28 -12.26
N TYR A 89 15.75 -18.26 -12.13
CA TYR A 89 15.66 -17.25 -11.10
C TYR A 89 15.57 -15.89 -11.78
N ALA A 90 14.65 -15.05 -11.34
CA ALA A 90 14.51 -13.66 -11.75
C ALA A 90 14.72 -12.74 -10.56
N VAL A 91 15.15 -11.51 -10.83
CA VAL A 91 15.09 -10.45 -9.81
C VAL A 91 13.67 -9.90 -9.83
N GLU A 92 13.05 -9.77 -8.66
CA GLU A 92 11.73 -9.19 -8.53
C GLU A 92 11.80 -7.97 -7.63
N ASP A 93 11.23 -6.86 -8.12
CA ASP A 93 11.12 -5.61 -7.39
C ASP A 93 10.23 -5.72 -6.16
N GLY A 94 10.79 -5.30 -5.03
CA GLY A 94 10.07 -5.09 -3.77
C GLY A 94 9.22 -3.82 -3.78
N ILE A 95 8.35 -3.70 -2.77
CA ILE A 95 7.34 -2.62 -2.71
C ILE A 95 7.95 -1.20 -2.73
N PHE A 96 9.14 -1.01 -2.15
CA PHE A 96 9.83 0.27 -2.11
C PHE A 96 10.38 0.66 -3.48
N LYS A 97 11.03 -0.27 -4.19
CA LYS A 97 11.55 0.00 -5.54
C LYS A 97 10.39 0.31 -6.49
N ARG A 98 9.32 -0.49 -6.49
CA ARG A 98 8.14 -0.26 -7.34
C ARG A 98 7.51 1.12 -7.15
N ILE A 99 7.27 1.57 -5.90
CA ILE A 99 6.68 2.89 -5.67
C ILE A 99 7.66 4.03 -6.01
N CYS A 100 8.97 3.84 -5.80
CA CYS A 100 9.98 4.83 -6.24
C CYS A 100 9.99 4.95 -7.76
N THR A 101 9.91 3.84 -8.48
CA THR A 101 9.83 3.82 -9.95
C THR A 101 8.55 4.51 -10.44
N ALA A 102 7.40 4.20 -9.84
CA ALA A 102 6.14 4.87 -10.17
C ALA A 102 6.20 6.39 -9.90
N ALA A 103 6.74 6.80 -8.75
CA ALA A 103 6.89 8.19 -8.38
C ALA A 103 7.88 8.96 -9.29
N SER A 104 8.96 8.31 -9.73
CA SER A 104 9.96 8.91 -10.64
C SER A 104 9.43 9.13 -12.06
N ARG A 105 8.40 8.39 -12.47
CA ARG A 105 7.75 8.54 -13.78
C ARG A 105 6.68 9.63 -13.81
N SER A 106 6.22 10.05 -12.64
CA SER A 106 5.26 11.13 -12.49
C SER A 106 5.81 12.42 -13.14
N GLY A 107 5.00 13.13 -13.93
CA GLY A 107 5.41 14.40 -14.53
C GLY A 107 6.37 14.36 -15.70
N ARG A 108 6.63 13.20 -16.31
CA ARG A 108 7.14 13.18 -17.69
C ARG A 108 6.15 13.97 -18.55
N GLU A 109 6.63 14.95 -19.30
CA GLU A 109 5.77 15.68 -20.24
C GLU A 109 5.10 14.64 -21.13
N PHE A 110 3.81 14.39 -20.88
CA PHE A 110 2.99 13.64 -21.80
C PHE A 110 3.01 14.48 -23.06
N SER A 111 3.83 14.08 -24.04
CA SER A 111 3.86 14.68 -25.37
C SER A 111 2.43 14.66 -25.82
N GLN A 112 1.76 15.81 -25.69
CA GLN A 112 0.31 16.01 -25.79
C GLN A 112 -0.38 14.71 -26.16
N LEU A 113 -0.93 13.96 -25.19
CA LEU A 113 -1.94 12.92 -25.50
C LEU A 113 -2.72 13.53 -26.65
N ARG A 114 -2.64 12.96 -27.86
CA ARG A 114 -3.24 13.59 -29.04
C ARG A 114 -4.74 13.56 -28.77
N TYR A 115 -5.23 14.57 -28.06
CA TYR A 115 -6.62 14.80 -27.70
C TYR A 115 -7.42 15.11 -28.97
N ASP A 116 -6.73 15.26 -30.11
CA ASP A 116 -7.30 15.33 -31.45
C ASP A 116 -8.07 14.08 -31.89
N LYS A 117 -7.88 12.92 -31.23
CA LYS A 117 -8.75 11.75 -31.43
C LYS A 117 -9.51 11.44 -30.15
N ASP A 118 -10.83 11.36 -30.26
CA ASP A 118 -11.68 10.85 -29.19
C ASP A 118 -11.12 9.52 -28.71
N LEU A 119 -10.98 9.31 -27.39
CA LEU A 119 -10.60 8.01 -26.81
C LEU A 119 -11.45 6.87 -27.40
N LYS A 120 -12.67 7.23 -27.81
CA LYS A 120 -13.64 6.37 -28.45
C LYS A 120 -13.20 5.76 -29.78
N ASP A 121 -12.29 6.43 -30.49
CA ASP A 121 -11.81 6.02 -31.82
C ASP A 121 -10.51 5.22 -31.76
N ARG A 122 -9.96 5.02 -30.56
CA ARG A 122 -8.71 4.26 -30.33
C ARG A 122 -9.02 2.78 -30.20
N LYS A 123 -8.05 1.95 -30.59
CA LYS A 123 -8.11 0.51 -30.28
C LYS A 123 -7.47 0.26 -28.91
N TYR A 124 -7.93 -0.81 -28.30
CA TYR A 124 -7.52 -1.21 -26.97
C TYR A 124 -7.00 -2.63 -27.02
N PHE A 125 -5.79 -2.83 -26.55
CA PHE A 125 -5.13 -4.12 -26.57
C PHE A 125 -4.86 -4.57 -25.15
N LYS A 126 -5.21 -5.82 -24.86
CA LYS A 126 -4.56 -6.52 -23.76
C LYS A 126 -3.17 -6.89 -24.25
N MET A 127 -2.15 -6.69 -23.43
CA MET A 127 -0.79 -7.19 -23.67
C MET A 127 -0.27 -7.97 -22.45
N SER A 128 0.57 -8.97 -22.69
CA SER A 128 1.51 -9.51 -21.71
C SER A 128 2.89 -9.35 -22.32
N ASN A 129 3.77 -8.64 -21.63
CA ASN A 129 5.17 -8.53 -22.04
C ASN A 129 5.82 -9.89 -21.73
N GLY A 130 6.37 -10.09 -20.52
CA GLY A 130 6.76 -11.43 -20.04
C GLY A 130 5.85 -12.00 -18.94
N GLY A 131 5.09 -11.13 -18.25
CA GLY A 131 4.21 -11.55 -17.17
C GLY A 131 4.95 -12.32 -16.07
N ARG A 132 4.35 -13.42 -15.59
CA ARG A 132 4.98 -14.28 -14.57
C ARG A 132 5.94 -15.33 -15.15
N GLN A 133 5.94 -15.49 -16.48
CA GLN A 133 6.80 -16.47 -17.15
C GLN A 133 8.20 -15.88 -17.33
N ASP A 134 8.29 -14.61 -17.72
CA ASP A 134 9.55 -13.89 -17.90
C ASP A 134 9.46 -12.49 -17.22
N PRO A 135 9.48 -12.41 -15.89
CA PRO A 135 9.31 -11.13 -15.19
C PRO A 135 10.44 -10.13 -15.46
N ASP A 136 11.68 -10.59 -15.70
CA ASP A 136 12.79 -9.69 -16.07
C ASP A 136 12.47 -8.92 -17.38
N VAL A 137 11.89 -9.61 -18.39
CA VAL A 137 11.45 -8.99 -19.65
C VAL A 137 10.30 -8.00 -19.40
N ASP A 138 9.38 -8.38 -18.51
CA ASP A 138 8.24 -7.54 -18.18
C ASP A 138 8.65 -6.23 -17.51
N GLU A 139 9.55 -6.30 -16.53
CA GLU A 139 10.16 -5.17 -15.85
C GLU A 139 10.94 -4.30 -16.84
N TYR A 140 11.82 -4.92 -17.63
CA TYR A 140 12.59 -4.24 -18.67
C TYR A 140 11.68 -3.43 -19.61
N CYS A 141 10.54 -4.01 -20.03
CA CYS A 141 9.57 -3.33 -20.88
C CYS A 141 8.97 -2.10 -20.20
N LEU A 142 8.59 -2.22 -18.93
CA LEU A 142 8.05 -1.11 -18.16
C LEU A 142 9.09 0.01 -17.98
N GLU A 143 10.36 -0.32 -17.74
CA GLU A 143 11.45 0.63 -17.51
C GLU A 143 11.93 1.35 -18.77
N ASN A 144 11.92 0.65 -19.90
CA ASN A 144 12.43 1.17 -21.17
C ASN A 144 11.34 1.71 -22.09
N ASP A 145 10.12 1.91 -21.56
CA ASP A 145 8.98 2.49 -22.27
C ASP A 145 8.67 1.72 -23.58
N ILE A 146 8.62 0.38 -23.47
CA ILE A 146 8.29 -0.52 -24.58
C ILE A 146 7.28 -1.59 -24.16
N ILE A 147 6.63 -2.19 -25.15
CA ILE A 147 6.01 -3.51 -25.04
C ILE A 147 6.76 -4.47 -25.95
N ALA A 148 6.79 -5.75 -25.59
CA ALA A 148 7.51 -6.77 -26.36
C ALA A 148 6.66 -8.03 -26.53
N LEU A 149 6.70 -8.63 -27.72
CA LEU A 149 5.96 -9.84 -28.08
C LEU A 149 6.93 -11.02 -28.29
N GLY A 150 6.70 -12.11 -27.56
CA GLY A 150 7.50 -13.35 -27.64
C GLY A 150 7.06 -14.34 -28.73
N TRP A 151 6.04 -14.01 -29.51
CA TRP A 151 5.57 -14.78 -30.66
C TRP A 151 6.01 -14.14 -31.96
N GLY A 152 6.36 -14.94 -32.97
CA GLY A 152 6.83 -14.43 -34.26
C GLY A 152 8.24 -14.88 -34.62
N GLY A 153 8.97 -15.44 -33.64
CA GLY A 153 10.30 -15.98 -33.82
C GLY A 153 11.33 -14.91 -34.17
N ASP A 154 12.45 -15.35 -34.72
CA ASP A 154 13.60 -14.48 -35.02
C ASP A 154 13.44 -13.88 -36.45
N ILE A 155 12.18 -13.58 -36.81
CA ILE A 155 11.82 -13.03 -38.11
C ILE A 155 11.66 -11.52 -37.98
N ASP A 156 12.46 -10.79 -38.74
CA ASP A 156 12.32 -9.35 -38.85
C ASP A 156 11.16 -8.98 -39.79
N TYR A 157 9.97 -8.80 -39.22
CA TYR A 157 8.77 -8.41 -39.96
C TYR A 157 8.83 -6.99 -40.52
N SER A 158 9.80 -6.16 -40.11
CA SER A 158 9.97 -4.81 -40.68
C SER A 158 10.36 -4.85 -42.16
N LYS A 159 10.89 -5.99 -42.63
CA LYS A 159 11.28 -6.23 -44.04
C LYS A 159 10.09 -6.54 -44.96
N TYR A 160 8.88 -6.66 -44.41
CA TYR A 160 7.68 -7.05 -45.15
C TYR A 160 6.66 -5.91 -45.17
N ASP A 161 6.80 -5.00 -46.13
CA ASP A 161 5.87 -3.88 -46.34
C ASP A 161 4.47 -4.33 -46.81
N THR A 162 4.32 -5.60 -47.18
CA THR A 162 3.13 -6.15 -47.83
C THR A 162 2.08 -6.70 -46.87
N ILE A 163 2.33 -6.76 -45.55
CA ILE A 163 1.38 -7.39 -44.64
C ILE A 163 0.14 -6.51 -44.47
N SER A 164 -1.01 -7.02 -44.90
CA SER A 164 -2.27 -6.28 -44.94
C SER A 164 -2.86 -6.05 -43.55
N SER A 165 -3.34 -4.83 -43.31
CA SER A 165 -4.19 -4.50 -42.15
C SER A 165 -5.60 -5.10 -42.22
N GLN A 166 -5.95 -5.79 -43.32
CA GLN A 166 -7.15 -6.63 -43.37
C GLN A 166 -6.85 -8.01 -42.80
N LYS A 167 -7.53 -8.36 -41.69
CA LYS A 167 -7.24 -9.55 -40.89
C LYS A 167 -7.00 -10.82 -41.71
N GLN A 168 -7.95 -11.22 -42.56
CA GLN A 168 -7.81 -12.48 -43.29
C GLN A 168 -6.58 -12.50 -44.21
N LYS A 169 -6.33 -11.42 -44.95
CA LYS A 169 -5.19 -11.31 -45.87
C LYS A 169 -3.86 -11.24 -45.12
N GLY A 170 -3.77 -10.42 -44.07
CA GLY A 170 -2.56 -10.31 -43.26
C GLY A 170 -2.18 -11.63 -42.58
N LEU A 171 -3.16 -12.38 -42.07
CA LEU A 171 -2.92 -13.72 -41.51
C LEU A 171 -2.42 -14.70 -42.58
N GLU A 172 -2.93 -14.65 -43.80
CA GLU A 172 -2.47 -15.50 -44.91
C GLU A 172 -1.05 -15.14 -45.37
N GLU A 173 -0.67 -13.88 -45.32
CA GLU A 173 0.69 -13.41 -45.64
C GLU A 173 1.69 -13.86 -44.57
N ILE A 174 1.38 -13.68 -43.28
CA ILE A 174 2.23 -14.15 -42.19
C ILE A 174 2.37 -15.68 -42.23
N ARG A 175 1.30 -16.43 -42.55
CA ARG A 175 1.38 -17.90 -42.74
C ARG A 175 2.41 -18.29 -43.79
N LYS A 176 2.48 -17.58 -44.92
CA LYS A 176 3.46 -17.85 -45.97
C LYS A 176 4.87 -17.56 -45.49
N ILE A 177 5.06 -16.42 -44.82
CA ILE A 177 6.35 -16.04 -44.23
C ILE A 177 6.83 -17.13 -43.27
N TRP A 178 5.96 -17.63 -42.39
CA TRP A 178 6.28 -18.69 -41.43
C TRP A 178 6.68 -19.99 -42.12
N ALA A 179 5.91 -20.41 -43.13
CA ALA A 179 6.22 -21.60 -43.92
C ALA A 179 7.61 -21.50 -44.60
N ASP A 180 7.96 -20.32 -45.12
CA ASP A 180 9.26 -20.07 -45.76
C ASP A 180 10.43 -20.07 -44.76
N HIS A 181 10.17 -19.73 -43.49
CA HIS A 181 11.18 -19.66 -42.42
C HIS A 181 11.20 -20.89 -41.51
N GLY A 182 10.42 -21.93 -41.82
CA GLY A 182 10.41 -23.18 -41.08
C GLY A 182 9.61 -23.16 -39.76
N TYR A 183 8.75 -22.16 -39.55
CA TYR A 183 7.79 -22.12 -38.44
C TYR A 183 6.46 -22.78 -38.85
N ASP A 184 5.65 -23.23 -37.87
CA ASP A 184 4.38 -23.90 -38.12
C ASP A 184 3.30 -22.94 -38.66
N PRO A 185 2.90 -23.02 -39.95
CA PRO A 185 1.89 -22.13 -40.52
C PRO A 185 0.47 -22.40 -39.98
N GLU A 186 0.25 -23.49 -39.24
CA GLU A 186 -1.03 -23.82 -38.63
C GLU A 186 -1.20 -23.26 -37.20
N SER A 187 -0.18 -22.58 -36.66
CA SER A 187 -0.21 -21.88 -35.36
C SER A 187 -1.14 -20.66 -35.35
N LYS A 188 -2.46 -20.91 -35.39
CA LYS A 188 -3.51 -19.88 -35.58
C LYS A 188 -3.38 -18.68 -34.65
N TYR A 189 -3.12 -18.92 -33.36
CA TYR A 189 -3.04 -17.84 -32.38
C TYR A 189 -1.75 -17.02 -32.50
N GLU A 190 -0.61 -17.68 -32.72
CA GLU A 190 0.69 -17.01 -32.76
C GLU A 190 0.80 -16.09 -33.98
N ILE A 191 0.33 -16.58 -35.13
CA ILE A 191 0.18 -15.77 -36.36
C ILE A 191 -0.75 -14.58 -36.11
N GLU A 192 -1.86 -14.79 -35.39
CA GLU A 192 -2.78 -13.71 -35.03
C GLU A 192 -2.13 -12.70 -34.07
N ALA A 193 -1.28 -13.15 -33.16
CA ALA A 193 -0.55 -12.29 -32.23
C ALA A 193 0.45 -11.39 -32.97
N VAL A 194 1.23 -11.96 -33.89
CA VAL A 194 2.13 -11.20 -34.76
C VAL A 194 1.35 -10.16 -35.56
N TRP A 195 0.23 -10.55 -36.18
CA TRP A 195 -0.60 -9.62 -36.94
C TRP A 195 -1.16 -8.47 -36.09
N TYR A 196 -1.65 -8.78 -34.88
CA TYR A 196 -2.12 -7.75 -33.96
C TYR A 196 -1.04 -6.73 -33.63
N PHE A 197 0.16 -7.21 -33.33
CA PHE A 197 1.27 -6.38 -32.89
C PHE A 197 1.92 -5.61 -34.04
N LYS A 198 2.15 -6.26 -35.19
CA LYS A 198 2.86 -5.67 -36.33
C LYS A 198 2.00 -4.68 -37.11
N ASP A 199 0.77 -5.02 -37.50
CA ASP A 199 -0.01 -4.20 -38.46
C ASP A 199 -1.37 -3.72 -37.94
N TYR A 200 -2.01 -4.42 -37.00
CA TYR A 200 -3.32 -3.96 -36.50
C TYR A 200 -3.21 -2.86 -35.45
N MET A 201 -2.22 -2.96 -34.55
CA MET A 201 -1.88 -1.94 -33.56
C MET A 201 -1.20 -0.75 -34.24
N GLN A 202 -1.63 0.45 -33.87
CA GLN A 202 -1.18 1.72 -34.46
C GLN A 202 -0.78 2.70 -33.35
N GLU A 203 -0.02 3.72 -33.74
CA GLU A 203 0.28 4.84 -32.83
C GLU A 203 -1.03 5.51 -32.35
N GLY A 204 -1.08 5.78 -31.05
CA GLY A 204 -2.25 6.29 -30.34
C GLY A 204 -3.19 5.21 -29.78
N ASP A 205 -2.99 3.93 -30.10
CA ASP A 205 -3.75 2.86 -29.46
C ASP A 205 -3.33 2.67 -27.99
N ILE A 206 -4.23 2.12 -27.18
CA ILE A 206 -4.02 1.91 -25.75
C ILE A 206 -3.71 0.45 -25.46
N VAL A 207 -2.66 0.21 -24.68
CA VAL A 207 -2.28 -1.11 -24.17
C VAL A 207 -2.58 -1.22 -22.69
N ILE A 208 -3.14 -2.37 -22.30
CA ILE A 208 -3.48 -2.73 -20.93
C ILE A 208 -2.70 -4.00 -20.60
N VAL A 209 -1.77 -3.90 -19.65
CA VAL A 209 -0.95 -5.01 -19.20
C VAL A 209 -1.51 -5.57 -17.90
N GLY A 210 -1.70 -6.89 -17.86
CA GLY A 210 -2.21 -7.59 -16.68
C GLY A 210 -1.12 -8.07 -15.73
N ASP A 211 -1.43 -8.13 -14.43
CA ASP A 211 -0.76 -9.01 -13.48
C ASP A 211 -1.68 -10.20 -13.16
N GLY A 212 -1.44 -11.30 -13.87
CA GLY A 212 -2.39 -12.41 -13.91
C GLY A 212 -3.70 -12.02 -14.60
N LEU A 213 -4.75 -12.81 -14.36
CA LEU A 213 -6.05 -12.64 -15.02
C LEU A 213 -6.94 -11.54 -14.40
N PRO A 214 -7.02 -11.37 -13.06
CA PRO A 214 -7.98 -10.44 -12.47
C PRO A 214 -7.44 -9.02 -12.34
N ARG A 215 -6.13 -8.78 -12.48
CA ARG A 215 -5.53 -7.47 -12.21
C ARG A 215 -4.89 -6.85 -13.43
N ILE A 216 -5.00 -5.53 -13.52
CA ILE A 216 -4.30 -4.66 -14.46
C ILE A 216 -3.18 -3.98 -13.69
N LYS A 217 -1.95 -4.08 -14.20
CA LYS A 217 -0.76 -3.48 -13.61
C LYS A 217 -0.25 -2.25 -14.34
N ALA A 218 -0.55 -2.12 -15.63
CA ALA A 218 -0.08 -0.97 -16.39
C ALA A 218 -1.05 -0.62 -17.53
N ILE A 219 -1.12 0.66 -17.84
CA ILE A 219 -1.85 1.21 -18.98
C ILE A 219 -0.92 2.16 -19.70
N GLY A 220 -0.79 2.01 -21.02
CA GLY A 220 0.10 2.83 -21.84
C GLY A 220 -0.51 3.19 -23.19
N GLU A 221 0.01 4.26 -23.80
CA GLU A 221 -0.28 4.67 -25.17
C GLU A 221 0.87 4.24 -26.09
N VAL A 222 0.56 3.61 -27.22
CA VAL A 222 1.56 3.26 -28.23
C VAL A 222 2.02 4.52 -28.94
N ILE A 223 3.32 4.81 -28.94
CA ILE A 223 3.89 6.05 -29.48
C ILE A 223 4.86 5.84 -30.65
N GLY A 224 5.16 4.59 -31.01
CA GLY A 224 6.07 4.28 -32.10
C GLY A 224 5.59 3.14 -33.01
N PRO A 225 6.21 3.03 -34.20
CA PRO A 225 5.96 1.93 -35.11
C PRO A 225 6.48 0.60 -34.53
N TYR A 226 6.18 -0.50 -35.22
CA TYR A 226 6.83 -1.77 -34.95
C TYR A 226 8.33 -1.68 -35.19
N GLU A 227 9.11 -2.28 -34.29
CA GLU A 227 10.55 -2.45 -34.42
C GLU A 227 10.94 -3.91 -34.13
N TYR A 228 11.96 -4.39 -34.83
CA TYR A 228 12.60 -5.66 -34.52
C TYR A 228 13.87 -5.41 -33.68
N SER A 229 14.09 -6.22 -32.65
CA SER A 229 15.16 -6.05 -31.67
C SER A 229 15.87 -7.36 -31.38
N ASP A 230 17.20 -7.36 -31.50
CA ASP A 230 18.08 -8.45 -31.06
C ASP A 230 18.69 -8.16 -29.68
N ASN A 231 18.03 -7.32 -28.87
CA ASN A 231 18.51 -6.99 -27.54
C ASN A 231 18.55 -8.24 -26.65
N PRO A 232 19.72 -8.65 -26.12
CA PRO A 232 19.83 -9.85 -25.30
C PRO A 232 19.01 -9.80 -24.00
N GLU A 233 18.73 -8.61 -23.45
CA GLU A 233 17.89 -8.44 -22.25
C GLU A 233 16.43 -8.87 -22.50
N LEU A 234 15.98 -8.86 -23.75
CA LEU A 234 14.65 -9.27 -24.14
C LEU A 234 14.56 -10.77 -24.47
N GLY A 235 15.66 -11.52 -24.43
CA GLY A 235 15.66 -12.95 -24.75
C GLY A 235 15.05 -13.24 -26.12
N HIS A 236 13.91 -13.96 -26.15
CA HIS A 236 13.19 -14.34 -27.37
C HIS A 236 12.11 -13.32 -27.79
N TYR A 237 12.00 -12.19 -27.10
CA TYR A 237 11.01 -11.14 -27.36
C TYR A 237 11.54 -10.13 -28.39
N HIS A 238 11.62 -10.56 -29.65
CA HIS A 238 12.25 -9.79 -30.72
C HIS A 238 11.40 -8.66 -31.30
N HIS A 239 10.13 -8.56 -30.91
CA HIS A 239 9.18 -7.65 -31.54
C HIS A 239 8.73 -6.61 -30.54
N ILE A 240 9.11 -5.35 -30.77
CA ILE A 240 8.88 -4.28 -29.81
C ILE A 240 8.09 -3.11 -30.41
N ARG A 241 7.44 -2.36 -29.53
CA ARG A 241 6.88 -1.03 -29.83
C ARG A 241 7.13 -0.11 -28.67
N ARG A 242 7.39 1.16 -28.97
CA ARG A 242 7.49 2.22 -27.97
C ARG A 242 6.12 2.55 -27.39
N VAL A 243 6.06 2.67 -26.07
CA VAL A 243 4.84 2.95 -25.30
C VAL A 243 5.11 4.03 -24.28
N ASN A 244 4.25 5.03 -24.23
CA ASN A 244 4.19 5.97 -23.13
C ASN A 244 3.30 5.41 -22.03
N TRP A 245 3.88 4.98 -20.90
CA TRP A 245 3.12 4.44 -19.78
C TRP A 245 2.34 5.54 -19.06
N LEU A 246 1.00 5.48 -19.12
CA LEU A 246 0.10 6.39 -18.42
C LEU A 246 0.01 6.07 -16.93
N HIS A 247 0.03 4.78 -16.60
CA HIS A 247 0.07 4.26 -15.23
C HIS A 247 0.87 2.97 -15.19
N THR A 248 1.63 2.78 -14.12
CA THR A 248 2.35 1.52 -13.79
C THR A 248 2.15 1.19 -12.32
N ASP A 249 2.40 -0.08 -11.97
CA ASP A 249 2.11 -0.62 -10.63
C ASP A 249 0.65 -0.34 -10.23
N LEU A 250 -0.31 -0.47 -11.15
CA LEU A 250 -1.74 -0.42 -10.81
C LEU A 250 -2.17 -1.69 -10.07
N ASP A 251 -3.13 -1.55 -9.16
CA ASP A 251 -3.85 -2.70 -8.58
C ASP A 251 -5.34 -2.58 -8.91
N LEU A 252 -5.63 -2.52 -10.21
CA LEU A 252 -6.99 -2.32 -10.71
C LEU A 252 -7.62 -3.67 -11.08
N ASP A 253 -8.81 -3.94 -10.56
CA ASP A 253 -9.59 -5.10 -11.01
C ASP A 253 -9.95 -4.94 -12.49
N ALA A 254 -9.56 -5.91 -13.31
CA ALA A 254 -9.84 -5.92 -14.73
C ALA A 254 -11.35 -5.84 -15.02
N HIS A 255 -12.20 -6.40 -14.16
CA HIS A 255 -13.64 -6.30 -14.30
C HIS A 255 -14.12 -4.84 -14.27
N ASN A 256 -13.50 -3.97 -13.48
CA ASN A 256 -13.89 -2.57 -13.36
C ASN A 256 -13.58 -1.76 -14.62
N LEU A 257 -12.51 -2.13 -15.36
CA LEU A 257 -12.11 -1.41 -16.58
C LEU A 257 -12.65 -2.05 -17.86
N VAL A 258 -12.62 -3.38 -17.98
CA VAL A 258 -12.94 -4.09 -19.23
C VAL A 258 -14.13 -5.06 -19.10
N GLY A 259 -14.87 -4.99 -17.99
CA GLY A 259 -16.11 -5.74 -17.75
C GLY A 259 -15.96 -7.24 -17.53
N LYS A 260 -14.72 -7.75 -17.47
CA LYS A 260 -14.38 -9.17 -17.23
C LYS A 260 -12.92 -9.31 -16.80
N GLN A 261 -12.55 -10.51 -16.35
CA GLN A 261 -11.15 -10.89 -16.20
C GLN A 261 -10.43 -10.93 -17.57
N LEU A 262 -9.11 -10.69 -17.55
CA LEU A 262 -8.25 -10.81 -18.71
C LEU A 262 -8.14 -12.28 -19.14
N ALA A 263 -7.84 -12.50 -20.42
CA ALA A 263 -7.56 -13.84 -20.96
C ALA A 263 -6.06 -14.17 -20.92
N ARG A 264 -5.72 -15.46 -20.89
CA ARG A 264 -4.32 -15.96 -20.93
C ARG A 264 -3.58 -15.66 -22.23
N ARG A 265 -4.27 -15.23 -23.28
CA ARG A 265 -3.66 -14.83 -24.57
C ARG A 265 -2.73 -13.63 -24.34
N THR A 266 -1.46 -13.71 -24.76
CA THR A 266 -0.48 -12.61 -24.77
C THR A 266 -1.08 -11.30 -25.27
N ILE A 267 -1.65 -11.29 -26.48
CA ILE A 267 -2.25 -10.10 -27.10
C ILE A 267 -3.64 -10.40 -27.67
N TYR A 268 -4.56 -9.45 -27.47
CA TYR A 268 -5.84 -9.39 -28.19
C TYR A 268 -6.42 -7.98 -28.10
N SER A 269 -7.22 -7.60 -29.09
CA SER A 269 -8.01 -6.37 -29.03
C SER A 269 -9.26 -6.57 -28.17
N PHE A 270 -9.58 -5.61 -27.31
CA PHE A 270 -10.86 -5.55 -26.62
C PHE A 270 -11.99 -5.15 -27.57
N ASP A 271 -13.21 -5.54 -27.20
CA ASP A 271 -14.43 -5.01 -27.78
C ASP A 271 -14.74 -3.67 -27.10
N TYR A 272 -14.91 -2.64 -27.92
CA TYR A 272 -15.16 -1.27 -27.52
C TYR A 272 -16.27 -1.15 -26.45
N GLY A 273 -17.38 -1.87 -26.64
CA GLY A 273 -18.56 -1.77 -25.77
C GLY A 273 -18.37 -2.26 -24.33
N ARG A 274 -17.20 -2.80 -23.98
CA ARG A 274 -16.91 -3.34 -22.64
C ARG A 274 -16.01 -2.44 -21.80
N ILE A 275 -15.43 -1.42 -22.40
CA ILE A 275 -14.49 -0.54 -21.70
C ILE A 275 -15.29 0.49 -20.91
N ASN A 276 -14.96 0.60 -19.63
CA ASN A 276 -15.46 1.65 -18.77
C ASN A 276 -14.71 2.95 -19.09
N PHE A 277 -15.26 3.72 -20.03
CA PHE A 277 -14.65 4.98 -20.49
C PHE A 277 -14.60 6.04 -19.39
N ASP A 278 -15.56 6.09 -18.47
CA ASP A 278 -15.52 7.05 -17.37
C ASP A 278 -14.32 6.79 -16.45
N LEU A 279 -14.07 5.52 -16.12
CA LEU A 279 -12.90 5.12 -15.36
C LEU A 279 -11.61 5.38 -16.14
N LEU A 280 -11.56 5.00 -17.42
CA LEU A 280 -10.39 5.22 -18.26
C LEU A 280 -10.07 6.72 -18.41
N GLU A 281 -11.07 7.56 -18.71
CA GLU A 281 -10.93 9.01 -18.79
C GLU A 281 -10.44 9.58 -17.47
N ARG A 282 -10.96 9.09 -16.34
CA ARG A 282 -10.47 9.48 -15.02
C ARG A 282 -9.00 9.08 -14.85
N LEU A 283 -8.60 7.85 -15.19
CA LEU A 283 -7.21 7.39 -15.12
C LEU A 283 -6.30 8.25 -16.00
N ILE A 284 -6.68 8.48 -17.26
CA ILE A 284 -5.91 9.26 -18.22
C ILE A 284 -5.81 10.73 -17.78
N ARG A 285 -6.90 11.34 -17.30
CA ARG A 285 -6.89 12.70 -16.76
C ARG A 285 -5.99 12.81 -15.53
N ILE A 286 -5.99 11.80 -14.67
CA ILE A 286 -5.08 11.77 -13.52
C ILE A 286 -3.65 11.75 -14.03
N ALA A 287 -3.29 10.84 -14.94
CA ALA A 287 -1.97 10.78 -15.56
C ALA A 287 -1.56 12.13 -16.15
N GLY A 288 -2.42 12.76 -16.97
CA GLY A 288 -2.15 14.05 -17.61
C GLY A 288 -2.08 15.26 -16.66
N ASN A 289 -2.58 15.14 -15.43
CA ASN A 289 -2.50 16.18 -14.40
C ASN A 289 -1.44 15.88 -13.32
N VAL A 290 -0.68 14.80 -13.47
CA VAL A 290 0.42 14.45 -12.58
C VAL A 290 1.65 15.24 -13.04
N ASP A 291 2.01 16.28 -12.27
CA ASP A 291 3.29 16.98 -12.42
C ASP A 291 4.45 16.17 -11.78
N ALA A 292 5.69 16.57 -12.05
CA ALA A 292 6.87 15.87 -11.53
C ALA A 292 6.96 15.90 -10.00
N ASN A 293 6.17 16.76 -9.36
CA ASN A 293 6.11 16.95 -7.93
C ASN A 293 4.88 16.27 -7.29
N THR A 294 4.13 15.49 -8.06
CA THR A 294 2.87 14.90 -7.59
C THR A 294 3.17 13.87 -6.51
N PRO A 295 2.61 13.98 -5.29
CA PRO A 295 3.04 13.14 -4.19
C PRO A 295 2.61 11.67 -4.32
N TYR A 296 3.52 10.78 -3.95
CA TYR A 296 3.30 9.35 -3.71
C TYR A 296 3.56 9.04 -2.25
N VAL A 297 2.86 8.05 -1.68
CA VAL A 297 2.96 7.72 -0.25
C VAL A 297 3.16 6.22 -0.05
N LEU A 298 4.26 5.86 0.62
CA LEU A 298 4.46 4.52 1.16
C LEU A 298 4.12 4.52 2.67
N ILE A 299 3.18 3.68 3.05
CA ILE A 299 2.84 3.43 4.45
C ILE A 299 3.53 2.15 4.91
N ILE A 300 4.29 2.25 5.99
CA ILE A 300 4.98 1.14 6.65
C ILE A 300 4.37 0.96 8.04
N ASP A 301 3.44 0.03 8.15
CA ASP A 301 2.80 -0.30 9.42
C ASP A 301 3.73 -1.16 10.28
N GLU A 302 3.69 -0.94 11.60
CA GLU A 302 4.54 -1.66 12.56
C GLU A 302 6.04 -1.57 12.22
N ILE A 303 6.51 -0.37 11.83
CA ILE A 303 7.84 -0.15 11.25
C ILE A 303 8.97 -0.68 12.14
N ASN A 304 8.79 -0.70 13.45
CA ASN A 304 9.77 -1.16 14.40
C ASN A 304 9.87 -2.70 14.48
N ARG A 305 8.87 -3.46 14.00
CA ARG A 305 8.83 -4.95 14.08
C ARG A 305 9.80 -5.69 13.16
N ALA A 306 10.53 -4.96 12.30
CA ALA A 306 11.63 -5.50 11.50
C ALA A 306 12.94 -4.77 11.81
N ASN A 307 14.07 -5.37 11.46
CA ASN A 307 15.36 -4.66 11.49
C ASN A 307 15.42 -3.70 10.31
N ILE A 308 14.98 -2.46 10.52
CA ILE A 308 14.83 -1.46 9.47
C ILE A 308 16.17 -1.20 8.74
N SER A 309 17.30 -1.18 9.47
CA SER A 309 18.62 -1.00 8.83
C SER A 309 18.94 -2.13 7.85
N LYS A 310 18.51 -3.37 8.15
CA LYS A 310 18.66 -4.51 7.23
C LYS A 310 17.64 -4.44 6.08
N VAL A 311 16.41 -4.02 6.34
CA VAL A 311 15.34 -3.93 5.34
C VAL A 311 15.64 -2.84 4.30
N PHE A 312 16.10 -1.67 4.73
CA PHE A 312 16.48 -0.58 3.83
C PHE A 312 17.87 -0.76 3.21
N GLY A 313 18.77 -1.54 3.85
CA GLY A 313 20.14 -1.71 3.37
C GLY A 313 20.87 -0.37 3.21
N GLU A 314 21.54 -0.19 2.07
CA GLU A 314 22.20 1.08 1.71
C GLU A 314 21.22 2.24 1.43
N LEU A 315 19.93 1.96 1.20
CA LEU A 315 18.94 2.97 0.80
C LEU A 315 18.50 3.89 1.93
N ILE A 316 18.84 3.54 3.17
CA ILE A 316 18.56 4.36 4.35
C ILE A 316 19.15 5.77 4.23
N THR A 317 20.21 5.97 3.45
CA THR A 317 20.79 7.30 3.22
C THR A 317 19.98 8.10 2.19
N LEU A 318 19.37 7.42 1.22
CA LEU A 318 18.65 8.05 0.10
C LEU A 318 17.31 8.65 0.49
N ILE A 319 16.74 8.25 1.63
CA ILE A 319 15.47 8.80 2.11
C ILE A 319 15.63 10.20 2.71
N GLU A 320 16.86 10.67 2.98
CA GLU A 320 17.17 12.03 3.43
C GLU A 320 16.76 13.06 2.36
N ASP A 321 16.15 14.17 2.78
CA ASP A 321 15.50 15.11 1.85
C ASP A 321 16.47 15.72 0.82
N ASP A 322 17.72 15.98 1.21
CA ASP A 322 18.77 16.54 0.34
C ASP A 322 19.40 15.51 -0.60
N LYS A 323 19.23 14.20 -0.33
CA LYS A 323 19.85 13.09 -1.09
C LYS A 323 18.95 12.50 -2.17
N ARG A 324 17.69 12.90 -2.20
CA ARG A 324 16.69 12.42 -3.15
C ARG A 324 16.93 12.94 -4.56
N LEU A 325 16.34 12.25 -5.54
CA LEU A 325 16.39 12.67 -6.94
C LEU A 325 15.79 14.07 -7.11
N GLY A 326 16.54 14.95 -7.78
CA GLY A 326 16.20 16.36 -7.99
C GLY A 326 16.55 17.30 -6.82
N ALA A 327 17.17 16.81 -5.75
CA ALA A 327 17.66 17.63 -4.64
C ALA A 327 19.11 18.09 -4.86
N GLU A 328 19.59 19.05 -4.05
CA GLU A 328 20.92 19.66 -4.20
C GLU A 328 22.06 18.64 -4.11
N GLU A 329 21.91 17.63 -3.26
CA GLU A 329 22.92 16.62 -2.98
C GLU A 329 22.45 15.23 -3.44
N GLU A 330 21.80 15.14 -4.61
CA GLU A 330 21.27 13.90 -5.19
C GLU A 330 22.31 12.77 -5.14
N ILE A 331 21.90 11.61 -4.57
CA ILE A 331 22.69 10.38 -4.56
C ILE A 331 21.90 9.27 -5.24
N LYS A 332 22.62 8.47 -6.05
CA LYS A 332 22.18 7.16 -6.52
C LYS A 332 23.11 6.09 -6.00
N VAL A 333 22.56 4.91 -5.76
CA VAL A 333 23.34 3.71 -5.42
C VAL A 333 23.13 2.64 -6.47
N ARG A 334 24.11 1.77 -6.62
CA ARG A 334 23.99 0.61 -7.50
C ARG A 334 23.47 -0.58 -6.73
N LEU A 335 22.29 -1.06 -7.10
CA LEU A 335 21.61 -2.15 -6.40
C LEU A 335 22.38 -3.48 -6.53
N PRO A 336 22.33 -4.36 -5.51
CA PRO A 336 23.18 -5.54 -5.44
C PRO A 336 22.75 -6.69 -6.36
N TYR A 337 21.45 -6.87 -6.61
CA TYR A 337 20.91 -7.97 -7.42
C TYR A 337 20.74 -7.55 -8.88
N SER A 338 19.95 -6.50 -9.16
CA SER A 338 19.70 -6.01 -10.53
C SER A 338 20.91 -5.32 -11.16
N ARG A 339 21.82 -4.76 -10.34
CA ARG A 339 22.95 -3.91 -10.77
C ARG A 339 22.54 -2.58 -11.40
N GLU A 340 21.30 -2.16 -11.21
CA GLU A 340 20.77 -0.87 -11.67
C GLU A 340 21.16 0.28 -10.75
N ASP A 341 21.23 1.48 -11.31
CA ASP A 341 21.38 2.70 -10.53
C ASP A 341 20.01 3.14 -10.01
N PHE A 342 19.87 3.23 -8.69
CA PHE A 342 18.63 3.53 -8.01
C PHE A 342 18.74 4.79 -7.15
N GLY A 343 17.68 5.60 -7.14
CA GLY A 343 17.54 6.76 -6.27
C GLY A 343 16.10 6.95 -5.81
N VAL A 344 15.91 7.60 -4.67
CA VAL A 344 14.59 7.87 -4.09
C VAL A 344 14.06 9.20 -4.61
N PRO A 345 12.88 9.27 -5.23
CA PRO A 345 12.40 10.52 -5.79
C PRO A 345 11.88 11.50 -4.73
N SER A 346 12.04 12.79 -5.00
CA SER A 346 11.67 13.88 -4.06
C SER A 346 10.18 13.96 -3.78
N ASN A 347 9.32 13.45 -4.66
CA ASN A 347 7.87 13.40 -4.50
C ASN A 347 7.34 12.18 -3.73
N LEU A 348 8.20 11.25 -3.28
CA LEU A 348 7.81 10.15 -2.41
C LEU A 348 7.68 10.62 -0.94
N TYR A 349 6.69 10.11 -0.22
CA TYR A 349 6.52 10.30 1.21
C TYR A 349 6.46 8.94 1.89
N ILE A 350 7.09 8.81 3.05
CA ILE A 350 7.11 7.59 3.85
C ILE A 350 6.43 7.87 5.18
N ILE A 351 5.38 7.11 5.49
CA ILE A 351 4.66 7.20 6.77
C ILE A 351 4.79 5.86 7.49
N GLY A 352 5.58 5.83 8.54
CA GLY A 352 5.66 4.72 9.48
C GLY A 352 4.57 4.79 10.54
N THR A 353 4.09 3.65 11.04
CA THR A 353 3.36 3.56 12.31
C THR A 353 4.14 2.73 13.31
N MET A 354 4.01 3.06 14.59
CA MET A 354 4.70 2.36 15.67
C MET A 354 3.79 2.26 16.91
N ASN A 355 3.59 1.04 17.41
CA ASN A 355 3.06 0.85 18.76
C ASN A 355 4.21 0.96 19.76
N THR A 356 4.05 1.81 20.77
CA THR A 356 5.09 2.00 21.80
C THR A 356 4.98 1.04 22.98
N ALA A 357 3.80 0.44 23.21
CA ALA A 357 3.59 -0.55 24.27
C ALA A 357 4.27 -1.91 24.00
N ASP A 358 4.57 -2.23 22.74
CA ASP A 358 5.12 -3.53 22.36
C ASP A 358 6.60 -3.67 22.77
N ARG A 359 6.85 -4.38 23.87
CA ARG A 359 8.19 -4.64 24.43
C ARG A 359 9.04 -5.61 23.60
N SER A 360 8.45 -6.32 22.63
CA SER A 360 9.10 -7.35 21.81
C SER A 360 9.87 -6.79 20.60
N ILE A 361 10.08 -5.47 20.55
CA ILE A 361 10.46 -4.78 19.33
C ILE A 361 11.88 -4.20 19.38
N ALA A 362 12.58 -4.24 18.25
CA ALA A 362 13.87 -3.59 18.08
C ALA A 362 13.75 -2.07 18.31
N MET A 363 14.63 -1.51 19.16
CA MET A 363 14.71 -0.06 19.28
C MET A 363 15.11 0.56 17.94
N LEU A 364 14.41 1.62 17.52
CA LEU A 364 14.78 2.40 16.36
C LEU A 364 16.20 2.96 16.56
N ASP A 365 17.10 2.62 15.64
CA ASP A 365 18.47 3.14 15.62
C ASP A 365 18.44 4.68 15.56
N THR A 366 19.37 5.31 16.26
CA THR A 366 19.68 6.74 16.18
C THR A 366 19.79 7.25 14.74
N ALA A 367 20.35 6.44 13.83
CA ALA A 367 20.46 6.76 12.42
C ALA A 367 19.09 6.84 11.72
N LEU A 368 18.08 6.09 12.16
CA LEU A 368 16.72 6.22 11.64
C LEU A 368 16.01 7.40 12.28
N ARG A 369 16.21 7.63 13.58
CA ARG A 369 15.54 8.74 14.28
C ARG A 369 15.85 10.10 13.67
N ARG A 370 17.06 10.32 13.14
CA ARG A 370 17.41 11.58 12.46
C ARG A 370 16.73 11.77 11.09
N ARG A 371 16.19 10.71 10.49
CA ARG A 371 15.65 10.70 9.11
C ARG A 371 14.13 10.76 9.06
N PHE A 372 13.47 10.59 10.20
CA PHE A 372 12.03 10.60 10.34
C PHE A 372 11.61 11.69 11.32
N THR A 373 10.53 12.40 11.00
CA THR A 373 9.83 13.24 11.96
C THR A 373 8.88 12.37 12.79
N PHE A 374 8.98 12.45 14.11
CA PHE A 374 8.15 11.67 15.02
C PHE A 374 6.93 12.48 15.44
N ARG A 375 5.73 11.94 15.19
CA ARG A 375 4.47 12.54 15.60
C ARG A 375 3.74 11.58 16.53
N GLU A 376 3.53 12.05 17.75
CA GLU A 376 2.86 11.27 18.77
C GLU A 376 1.33 11.32 18.61
N ILE A 377 0.68 10.17 18.79
CA ILE A 377 -0.77 10.00 18.76
C ILE A 377 -1.21 9.37 20.09
N MET A 378 -1.62 10.22 21.02
CA MET A 378 -2.12 9.83 22.34
C MET A 378 -3.63 9.54 22.34
N PRO A 379 -4.17 8.86 23.38
CA PRO A 379 -5.61 8.70 23.54
C PRO A 379 -6.31 10.07 23.60
N ASP A 380 -7.40 10.23 22.84
CA ASP A 380 -8.26 11.40 22.84
C ASP A 380 -9.66 11.03 23.37
N PRO A 381 -9.96 11.27 24.66
CA PRO A 381 -11.27 11.02 25.24
C PRO A 381 -12.40 11.85 24.61
N SER A 382 -12.10 12.98 23.93
CA SER A 382 -13.15 13.84 23.35
C SER A 382 -13.94 13.14 22.24
N LEU A 383 -13.39 12.08 21.65
CA LEU A 383 -14.01 11.24 20.63
C LEU A 383 -15.04 10.24 21.19
N LEU A 384 -15.21 10.15 22.51
CA LEU A 384 -16.14 9.25 23.16
C LEU A 384 -17.45 9.95 23.56
N SER A 385 -18.50 9.15 23.78
CA SER A 385 -19.74 9.64 24.40
C SER A 385 -19.48 10.09 25.84
N ASP A 386 -20.08 11.21 26.23
CA ASP A 386 -20.09 11.69 27.62
C ASP A 386 -21.19 11.04 28.46
N ASN A 387 -22.09 10.27 27.85
CA ASN A 387 -23.15 9.56 28.55
C ASN A 387 -23.53 8.25 27.86
N VAL A 388 -23.28 7.13 28.54
CA VAL A 388 -23.82 5.80 28.21
C VAL A 388 -24.43 5.21 29.47
N GLY A 389 -25.76 5.20 29.57
CA GLY A 389 -26.45 4.67 30.76
C GLY A 389 -26.08 5.38 32.07
N GLY A 390 -25.76 6.68 32.01
CA GLY A 390 -25.30 7.48 33.16
C GLY A 390 -23.78 7.47 33.37
N ILE A 391 -23.02 6.79 32.51
CA ILE A 391 -21.55 6.67 32.63
C ILE A 391 -20.88 7.63 31.66
N ASN A 392 -19.94 8.44 32.15
CA ASN A 392 -19.11 9.30 31.33
C ASN A 392 -17.86 8.55 30.85
N LEU A 393 -17.87 8.09 29.59
CA LEU A 393 -16.74 7.32 29.04
C LEU A 393 -15.47 8.16 28.91
N ARG A 394 -15.60 9.48 28.74
CA ARG A 394 -14.46 10.40 28.65
C ARG A 394 -13.71 10.44 29.98
N ALA A 395 -14.45 10.68 31.06
CA ALA A 395 -13.92 10.72 32.42
C ALA A 395 -13.37 9.35 32.85
N MET A 396 -14.09 8.27 32.53
CA MET A 396 -13.65 6.90 32.83
C MET A 396 -12.32 6.56 32.16
N LEU A 397 -12.18 6.85 30.85
CA LEU A 397 -10.93 6.58 30.14
C LEU A 397 -9.78 7.45 30.68
N ALA A 398 -10.04 8.74 30.91
CA ALA A 398 -9.05 9.65 31.50
C ALA A 398 -8.59 9.15 32.87
N GLY A 399 -9.51 8.66 33.70
CA GLY A 399 -9.18 8.16 35.02
C GLY A 399 -8.38 6.86 35.03
N MET A 400 -8.71 5.92 34.14
CA MET A 400 -7.86 4.73 33.96
C MET A 400 -6.47 5.12 33.46
N ASN A 401 -6.39 5.98 32.43
CA ASN A 401 -5.11 6.36 31.82
C ASN A 401 -4.21 7.15 32.76
N HIS A 402 -4.76 8.05 33.57
CA HIS A 402 -3.98 8.77 34.59
C HIS A 402 -3.30 7.80 35.56
N ARG A 403 -4.01 6.76 36.01
CA ARG A 403 -3.46 5.76 36.93
C ARG A 403 -2.47 4.83 36.24
N ILE A 404 -2.71 4.45 34.99
CA ILE A 404 -1.77 3.66 34.19
C ILE A 404 -0.45 4.41 34.00
N GLU A 405 -0.50 5.72 33.72
CA GLU A 405 0.70 6.54 33.54
C GLU A 405 1.56 6.60 34.81
N ILE A 406 0.93 6.64 35.99
CA ILE A 406 1.61 6.60 37.30
C ILE A 406 2.16 5.20 37.61
N LEU A 407 1.37 4.16 37.37
CA LEU A 407 1.68 2.78 37.78
C LEU A 407 2.57 2.03 36.78
N TYR A 408 2.70 2.55 35.57
CA TYR A 408 3.41 1.91 34.47
C TYR A 408 4.22 2.93 33.67
N ASP A 409 3.64 3.49 32.62
CA ASP A 409 4.18 4.58 31.82
C ASP A 409 3.07 5.15 30.90
N ARG A 410 3.41 6.23 30.18
CA ARG A 410 2.50 6.88 29.22
C ARG A 410 2.22 6.05 27.96
N ASP A 411 3.12 5.16 27.58
CA ASP A 411 3.07 4.36 26.34
C ASP A 411 2.07 3.20 26.44
N HIS A 412 1.67 2.82 27.65
CA HIS A 412 0.65 1.79 27.93
C HIS A 412 -0.73 2.38 28.25
N THR A 413 -0.95 3.68 28.02
CA THR A 413 -2.28 4.25 28.17
C THR A 413 -3.28 3.63 27.18
N ILE A 414 -4.52 3.44 27.61
CA ILE A 414 -5.57 2.81 26.81
C ILE A 414 -6.08 3.80 25.75
N GLY A 415 -6.07 3.38 24.49
CA GLY A 415 -6.61 4.15 23.39
C GLY A 415 -8.14 4.25 23.38
N HIS A 416 -8.67 5.36 22.88
CA HIS A 416 -10.12 5.59 22.77
C HIS A 416 -10.82 4.59 21.84
N ALA A 417 -10.12 3.96 20.88
CA ALA A 417 -10.72 3.00 19.96
C ALA A 417 -11.37 1.79 20.64
N TYR A 418 -10.93 1.43 21.86
CA TYR A 418 -11.55 0.35 22.64
C TYR A 418 -12.99 0.68 23.08
N LEU A 419 -13.30 1.96 23.26
CA LEU A 419 -14.59 2.46 23.73
C LEU A 419 -15.41 3.15 22.64
N MET A 420 -14.84 3.37 21.45
CA MET A 420 -15.58 3.92 20.32
C MET A 420 -16.75 3.00 19.91
N GLY A 421 -17.90 3.62 19.67
CA GLY A 421 -19.10 2.92 19.21
C GLY A 421 -19.89 2.19 20.31
N VAL A 422 -19.49 2.30 21.58
CA VAL A 422 -20.29 1.86 22.73
C VAL A 422 -21.55 2.74 22.83
N LYS A 423 -22.73 2.11 22.78
CA LYS A 423 -24.03 2.82 22.82
C LYS A 423 -24.90 2.42 24.00
N SER A 424 -24.58 1.31 24.66
CA SER A 424 -25.33 0.76 25.78
C SER A 424 -24.41 0.23 26.88
N LEU A 425 -25.00 -0.05 28.05
CA LEU A 425 -24.27 -0.67 29.16
C LEU A 425 -23.80 -2.08 28.81
N ASP A 426 -24.59 -2.84 28.06
CA ASP A 426 -24.18 -4.19 27.62
C ASP A 426 -22.99 -4.13 26.64
N ASP A 427 -22.95 -3.13 25.75
CA ASP A 427 -21.76 -2.90 24.90
C ASP A 427 -20.53 -2.59 25.75
N LEU A 428 -20.69 -1.75 26.78
CA LEU A 428 -19.60 -1.38 27.68
C LEU A 428 -19.12 -2.59 28.49
N ALA A 429 -20.04 -3.40 29.00
CA ALA A 429 -19.76 -4.64 29.72
C ALA A 429 -18.91 -5.57 28.86
N ASP A 430 -19.33 -5.83 27.62
CA ASP A 430 -18.59 -6.65 26.66
C ASP A 430 -17.17 -6.09 26.39
N ARG A 431 -17.07 -4.78 26.16
CA ARG A 431 -15.76 -4.13 25.95
C ARG A 431 -14.84 -4.27 27.16
N PHE A 432 -15.38 -4.11 28.36
CA PHE A 432 -14.59 -4.21 29.58
C PHE A 432 -14.11 -5.65 29.82
N GLU A 433 -15.05 -6.60 29.84
CA GLU A 433 -14.79 -8.01 30.13
C GLU A 433 -13.86 -8.65 29.11
N ASN A 434 -14.07 -8.38 27.82
CA ASN A 434 -13.38 -9.09 26.74
C ASN A 434 -12.20 -8.32 26.13
N LYS A 435 -11.99 -7.04 26.48
CA LYS A 435 -10.89 -6.24 25.91
C LYS A 435 -10.10 -5.45 26.95
N ILE A 436 -10.74 -4.64 27.79
CA ILE A 436 -10.03 -3.79 28.74
C ILE A 436 -9.37 -4.61 29.84
N ILE A 437 -10.11 -5.53 30.48
CA ILE A 437 -9.57 -6.36 31.56
C ILE A 437 -8.41 -7.25 31.04
N PRO A 438 -8.56 -7.99 29.93
CA PRO A 438 -7.43 -8.73 29.34
C PRO A 438 -6.21 -7.86 29.03
N LEU A 439 -6.41 -6.65 28.52
CA LEU A 439 -5.32 -5.71 28.25
C LEU A 439 -4.59 -5.29 29.54
N LEU A 440 -5.34 -5.00 30.61
CA LEU A 440 -4.75 -4.68 31.91
C LEU A 440 -3.99 -5.87 32.51
N GLN A 441 -4.49 -7.09 32.34
CA GLN A 441 -3.79 -8.32 32.74
C GLN A 441 -2.48 -8.51 31.98
N GLU A 442 -2.44 -8.15 30.70
CA GLU A 442 -1.21 -8.18 29.90
C GLU A 442 -0.20 -7.12 30.37
N TYR A 443 -0.65 -5.90 30.64
CA TYR A 443 0.21 -4.81 31.10
C TYR A 443 0.79 -5.09 32.49
N PHE A 444 -0.05 -5.57 33.42
CA PHE A 444 0.28 -5.85 34.80
C PHE A 444 0.35 -7.36 35.05
N PHE A 445 1.17 -8.06 34.27
CA PHE A 445 1.34 -9.51 34.37
C PHE A 445 1.63 -9.96 35.82
N ASP A 446 0.75 -10.83 36.35
CA ASP A 446 0.72 -11.31 37.75
C ASP A 446 0.60 -10.22 38.84
N ASP A 447 0.35 -8.95 38.50
CA ASP A 447 0.20 -7.82 39.43
C ASP A 447 -1.25 -7.28 39.44
N TRP A 448 -2.14 -8.07 40.03
CA TRP A 448 -3.54 -7.71 40.20
C TRP A 448 -3.75 -6.48 41.07
N GLU A 449 -2.87 -6.21 42.04
CA GLU A 449 -2.99 -5.02 42.91
C GLU A 449 -2.94 -3.73 42.08
N ARG A 450 -2.11 -3.67 41.03
CA ARG A 450 -2.12 -2.53 40.10
C ARG A 450 -3.40 -2.46 39.29
N ILE A 451 -3.99 -3.59 38.90
CA ILE A 451 -5.29 -3.62 38.19
C ILE A 451 -6.39 -3.05 39.08
N LEU A 452 -6.46 -3.46 40.36
CA LEU A 452 -7.41 -2.88 41.33
C LEU A 452 -7.25 -1.36 41.44
N LYS A 453 -6.00 -0.87 41.49
CA LYS A 453 -5.71 0.57 41.54
C LYS A 453 -6.15 1.30 40.28
N VAL A 454 -5.85 0.77 39.08
CA VAL A 454 -6.28 1.38 37.81
C VAL A 454 -7.80 1.51 37.74
N LEU A 455 -8.52 0.48 38.20
CA LEU A 455 -9.98 0.46 38.24
C LEU A 455 -10.57 1.21 39.44
N ALA A 456 -9.75 1.72 40.36
CA ALA A 456 -10.16 2.31 41.63
C ALA A 456 -11.02 1.39 42.51
N ASP A 457 -10.84 0.06 42.41
CA ASP A 457 -11.66 -0.92 43.14
C ASP A 457 -11.48 -0.81 44.66
N GLU A 458 -10.29 -0.47 45.15
CA GLU A 458 -10.01 -0.28 46.58
C GLU A 458 -10.85 0.84 47.22
N GLN A 459 -11.37 1.77 46.42
CA GLN A 459 -12.19 2.89 46.86
C GLN A 459 -13.70 2.61 46.73
N LYS A 460 -14.08 1.43 46.23
CA LYS A 460 -15.47 1.03 46.00
C LYS A 460 -15.95 0.03 47.05
N PRO A 461 -17.25 0.01 47.37
CA PRO A 461 -17.88 -1.12 48.04
C PRO A 461 -17.59 -2.44 47.32
N GLU A 462 -17.46 -3.54 48.07
CA GLU A 462 -17.11 -4.87 47.53
C GLU A 462 -18.03 -5.32 46.38
N ASP A 463 -19.33 -5.00 46.44
CA ASP A 463 -20.30 -5.38 45.40
C ASP A 463 -20.17 -4.56 44.09
N LEU A 464 -19.33 -3.52 44.08
CA LEU A 464 -19.02 -2.65 42.94
C LEU A 464 -17.58 -2.81 42.43
N GLN A 465 -16.80 -3.74 42.98
CA GLN A 465 -15.44 -4.03 42.53
C GLN A 465 -15.45 -4.94 41.29
N PHE A 466 -14.59 -4.63 40.30
CA PHE A 466 -14.37 -5.48 39.14
C PHE A 466 -13.52 -6.70 39.48
N VAL A 467 -12.55 -6.54 40.38
CA VAL A 467 -11.66 -7.58 40.87
C VAL A 467 -11.81 -7.73 42.38
N HIS A 468 -12.08 -8.94 42.86
CA HIS A 468 -12.15 -9.25 44.28
C HIS A 468 -10.82 -9.82 44.76
N LYS A 469 -10.33 -9.30 45.89
CA LYS A 469 -9.20 -9.87 46.63
C LYS A 469 -9.73 -10.86 47.66
N ILE A 470 -9.34 -12.12 47.56
CA ILE A 470 -9.74 -13.19 48.48
C ILE A 470 -8.51 -13.62 49.27
N GLU A 471 -8.55 -13.47 50.59
CA GLU A 471 -7.42 -13.75 51.50
C GLU A 471 -7.54 -15.10 52.24
N LYS A 472 -8.55 -15.92 51.88
CA LYS A 472 -8.77 -17.23 52.48
C LYS A 472 -7.86 -18.27 51.80
N ASP A 473 -6.94 -18.85 52.58
CA ASP A 473 -5.95 -19.85 52.14
C ASP A 473 -4.89 -19.30 51.15
N GLY A 474 -4.49 -18.05 51.34
CA GLY A 474 -3.56 -17.31 50.47
C GLY A 474 -4.25 -16.11 49.82
N VAL A 475 -3.48 -15.27 49.12
CA VAL A 475 -4.03 -14.14 48.36
C VAL A 475 -4.31 -14.59 46.93
N ARG A 476 -5.58 -14.56 46.54
CA ARG A 476 -6.01 -14.81 45.16
C ARG A 476 -6.95 -13.71 44.68
N TYR A 477 -6.96 -13.48 43.37
CA TYR A 477 -7.78 -12.46 42.73
C TYR A 477 -8.76 -13.11 41.75
N GLU A 478 -10.02 -12.70 41.78
CA GLU A 478 -11.07 -13.21 40.91
C GLU A 478 -11.89 -12.05 40.32
N LEU A 479 -12.29 -12.17 39.05
CA LEU A 479 -13.20 -11.19 38.43
C LEU A 479 -14.62 -11.36 38.95
N ASN A 480 -15.33 -10.24 39.12
CA ASN A 480 -16.74 -10.24 39.49
C ASN A 480 -17.63 -10.02 38.24
N PRO A 481 -18.13 -11.08 37.59
CA PRO A 481 -18.91 -10.94 36.36
C PRO A 481 -20.24 -10.20 36.56
N GLY A 482 -20.79 -10.21 37.79
CA GLY A 482 -22.04 -9.53 38.12
C GLY A 482 -21.93 -8.00 38.11
N VAL A 483 -20.71 -7.45 38.12
CA VAL A 483 -20.46 -6.02 38.25
C VAL A 483 -20.42 -5.27 36.92
N PHE A 484 -20.12 -5.95 35.80
CA PHE A 484 -20.01 -5.32 34.49
C PHE A 484 -21.34 -4.71 34.00
N ARG A 485 -22.47 -5.08 34.61
CA ARG A 485 -23.79 -4.50 34.32
C ARG A 485 -24.27 -3.53 35.40
N LYS A 486 -23.38 -3.08 36.29
CA LYS A 486 -23.68 -2.07 37.31
C LYS A 486 -23.03 -0.74 36.91
N PRO A 487 -23.80 0.30 36.52
CA PRO A 487 -23.23 1.60 36.15
C PRO A 487 -22.34 2.21 37.24
N GLN A 488 -22.69 2.01 38.51
CA GLN A 488 -21.96 2.59 39.64
C GLN A 488 -20.52 2.09 39.76
N ALA A 489 -20.23 0.88 39.30
CA ALA A 489 -18.87 0.35 39.30
C ALA A 489 -17.96 1.14 38.34
N TYR A 490 -18.49 1.56 37.18
CA TYR A 490 -17.79 2.40 36.22
C TYR A 490 -17.68 3.85 36.69
N ILE A 491 -18.73 4.40 37.32
CA ILE A 491 -18.70 5.74 37.89
C ILE A 491 -17.62 5.84 38.97
N GLY A 492 -17.47 4.80 39.79
CA GLY A 492 -16.41 4.70 40.80
C GLY A 492 -14.98 4.80 40.23
N ILE A 493 -14.76 4.53 38.93
CA ILE A 493 -13.43 4.65 38.30
C ILE A 493 -12.98 6.11 38.28
N TYR A 494 -13.87 7.07 38.04
CA TYR A 494 -13.51 8.48 37.84
C TYR A 494 -14.02 9.42 38.92
N ALA A 495 -15.01 9.01 39.73
CA ALA A 495 -15.55 9.83 40.81
C ALA A 495 -14.50 10.22 41.86
N SER A 496 -13.53 9.35 42.15
CA SER A 496 -12.46 9.64 43.10
C SER A 496 -11.44 10.65 42.58
N LEU A 497 -11.13 10.63 41.29
CA LEU A 497 -10.25 11.61 40.67
C LEU A 497 -10.87 13.01 40.65
N GLU A 498 -12.17 13.12 40.40
CA GLU A 498 -12.87 14.41 40.51
C GLU A 498 -12.85 14.96 41.94
N ALA A 499 -12.88 14.08 42.95
CA ALA A 499 -12.78 14.47 44.36
C ALA A 499 -11.35 14.88 44.74
N GLU A 500 -10.34 14.13 44.28
CA GLU A 500 -8.92 14.41 44.51
C GLU A 500 -8.48 15.72 43.82
N GLN A 501 -8.95 16.00 42.61
CA GLN A 501 -8.66 17.24 41.89
C GLN A 501 -9.33 18.46 42.55
N LYS A 502 -10.58 18.34 43.00
CA LYS A 502 -11.27 19.43 43.73
C LYS A 502 -10.61 19.74 45.07
N ALA A 503 -10.06 18.75 45.75
CA ALA A 503 -9.35 18.96 47.01
C ALA A 503 -7.99 19.67 46.82
N GLY A 504 -7.32 19.45 45.67
CA GLY A 504 -6.04 20.08 45.35
C GLY A 504 -6.13 21.51 44.79
N ASP A 505 -7.28 21.91 44.23
CA ASP A 505 -7.52 23.29 43.78
C ASP A 505 -7.98 24.23 44.92
N GLU A 506 -8.30 23.68 46.10
CA GLU A 506 -8.68 24.42 47.32
C GLU A 506 -7.51 24.66 48.30
N GLU A 507 -6.33 24.12 48.02
CA GLU A 507 -5.03 24.39 48.71
C GLU A 507 -4.19 25.42 47.95
#